data_AF-A0A7J6VYN6-F1
#
_entry.id   AF-A0A7J6VYN6-F1
#
_cell.length_a   1.000
_cell.length_b   1.000
_cell.length_c   1.000
_cell.angle_alpha   90.00
_cell.angle_beta   90.00
_cell.angle_gamma   90.00
#
_symmetry.space_group_name_H-M   'P 1'
#
loop_
_entity.id
_entity.type
_entity.pdbx_description
1 polymer ?
#
loop_
_entity_poly.entity_id
_entity_poly.type
_entity_poly.pdbx_seq_one_letter_code
_entity_poly.pdbx_strand_id
1 'polypeptide(L)'
;LLIDQVATLDVKRTFVFTLLGFVLVGPTLHFWYLSLSKLVSTPGASGAFLRLLLDQFLFSPTFIGFFLCSLLTLEGRPSQIMPKLQQEWLATVLDNWKLWIPFQFLNFLFVPQQFQVLAANFIALIWNVILSFKAHKEILPKASG
;
A
#
# COMPACT_ATOMS: atom_id res chain seq x y z
N LEU A 1 18.53 -30.50 -10.07
CA LEU A 1 19.24 -29.31 -10.60
C LEU A 1 18.26 -28.16 -10.84
N LEU A 2 17.57 -27.70 -9.79
CA LEU A 2 16.63 -26.57 -9.84
C LEU A 2 16.74 -25.74 -8.55
N ILE A 3 17.99 -25.47 -8.13
CA ILE A 3 18.28 -24.59 -6.98
C ILE A 3 18.95 -23.28 -7.45
N ASP A 4 19.02 -23.03 -8.76
CA ASP A 4 19.63 -21.81 -9.35
C ASP A 4 18.62 -20.80 -9.92
N GLN A 5 17.48 -20.65 -9.26
CA GLN A 5 16.65 -19.43 -9.40
C GLN A 5 16.57 -18.72 -8.04
N VAL A 6 17.69 -18.66 -7.33
CA VAL A 6 17.83 -17.75 -6.19
C VAL A 6 17.64 -16.35 -6.77
N ALA A 7 16.55 -15.71 -6.35
CA ALA A 7 16.20 -14.35 -6.68
C ALA A 7 17.46 -13.47 -6.66
N THR A 8 17.98 -13.15 -7.84
CA THR A 8 18.94 -12.06 -7.95
C THR A 8 18.18 -10.85 -7.44
N LEU A 9 18.55 -10.40 -6.25
CA LEU A 9 17.95 -9.24 -5.61
C LEU A 9 18.02 -8.14 -6.66
N ASP A 10 16.87 -7.73 -7.22
CA ASP A 10 16.82 -6.73 -8.27
C ASP A 10 17.14 -5.40 -7.61
N VAL A 11 18.44 -5.14 -7.43
CA VAL A 11 18.98 -4.01 -6.67
C VAL A 11 18.41 -2.71 -7.19
N LYS A 12 18.20 -2.62 -8.52
CA LYS A 12 17.57 -1.46 -9.15
C LYS A 12 16.12 -1.30 -8.70
N ARG A 13 15.31 -2.35 -8.78
CA ARG A 13 13.90 -2.30 -8.34
C ARG A 13 13.76 -2.04 -6.85
N THR A 14 14.56 -2.70 -6.02
CA THR A 14 14.58 -2.47 -4.57
C THR A 14 15.00 -1.04 -4.26
N PHE A 15 16.04 -0.52 -4.90
CA PHE A 15 16.50 0.86 -4.71
C PHE A 15 15.43 1.88 -5.12
N VAL A 16 14.80 1.73 -6.29
CA VAL A 16 13.73 2.63 -6.76
C VAL A 16 12.54 2.60 -5.78
N PHE A 17 12.14 1.41 -5.33
CA PHE A 17 11.04 1.25 -4.38
C PHE A 17 11.38 1.88 -3.02
N THR A 18 12.59 1.67 -2.50
CA THR A 18 13.06 2.30 -1.26
C THR A 18 13.13 3.82 -1.38
N LEU A 19 13.65 4.33 -2.51
CA LEU A 19 13.74 5.77 -2.78
C LEU A 19 12.35 6.40 -2.85
N LEU A 20 11.41 5.77 -3.56
CA LEU A 20 10.01 6.20 -3.59
C LEU A 20 9.36 6.14 -2.20
N GLY A 21 9.63 5.08 -1.44
CA GLY A 21 9.19 4.97 -0.04
C GLY A 21 9.63 6.15 0.81
N PHE A 22 10.91 6.51 0.71
CA PHE A 22 11.51 7.54 1.55
C PHE A 22 11.19 8.96 1.09
N VAL A 23 11.28 9.24 -0.21
CA VAL A 23 11.18 10.60 -0.77
C VAL A 23 9.75 10.96 -1.13
N LEU A 24 8.94 9.98 -1.56
CA LEU A 24 7.57 10.23 -1.98
C LEU A 24 6.57 9.81 -0.89
N VAL A 25 6.57 8.53 -0.52
CA VAL A 25 5.52 7.96 0.34
C VAL A 25 5.56 8.59 1.74
N GLY A 26 6.73 8.66 2.37
CA GLY A 26 6.89 9.23 3.70
C GLY A 26 6.38 10.68 3.81
N PRO A 27 6.91 11.64 3.02
CA PRO A 27 6.45 13.02 3.07
C PRO A 27 4.98 13.18 2.69
N THR A 28 4.51 12.51 1.63
CA THR A 28 3.11 12.62 1.20
C THR A 28 2.15 12.14 2.29
N LEU A 29 2.42 11.00 2.93
CA LEU A 29 1.61 10.51 4.04
C LEU A 29 1.65 11.48 5.24
N HIS A 30 2.82 12.02 5.58
CA HIS A 30 2.96 12.96 6.68
C HIS A 30 2.09 14.21 6.49
N PHE A 31 2.19 14.86 5.33
CA PHE A 31 1.40 16.05 5.02
C PHE A 31 -0.09 15.73 4.85
N TRP A 32 -0.43 14.54 4.33
CA TRP A 32 -1.82 14.11 4.23
C TRP A 32 -2.47 13.94 5.60
N TYR A 33 -1.84 13.22 6.54
CA TYR A 33 -2.40 13.05 7.88
C TYR A 33 -2.53 14.38 8.64
N LEU A 34 -1.57 15.30 8.48
CA LEU A 34 -1.69 16.65 9.02
C LEU A 34 -2.89 17.40 8.42
N SER A 35 -3.07 17.35 7.11
CA SER A 35 -4.19 17.99 6.41
C SER A 35 -5.53 17.37 6.83
N LEU A 36 -5.58 16.05 6.93
CA LEU A 36 -6.76 15.29 7.33
C LEU A 36 -7.19 15.63 8.76
N SER A 37 -6.22 15.84 9.66
CA SER A 37 -6.49 16.27 11.04
C SER A 37 -7.10 17.68 11.11
N LYS A 38 -6.73 18.57 10.18
CA LYS A 38 -7.29 19.94 10.06
C LYS A 38 -8.65 19.97 9.37
N LEU A 39 -8.86 19.11 8.36
CA LEU A 39 -10.11 19.01 7.61
C LEU A 39 -11.24 18.39 8.45
N VAL A 40 -10.90 17.41 9.29
CA VAL A 40 -11.87 16.73 10.15
C VAL A 40 -11.57 16.99 11.62
N SER A 41 -12.16 18.07 12.14
CA SER A 41 -12.09 18.45 13.56
C SER A 41 -13.13 17.74 14.44
N THR A 42 -14.05 16.98 13.82
CA THR A 42 -15.11 16.27 14.54
C THR A 42 -14.51 15.23 15.50
N PRO A 43 -14.86 15.23 16.80
CA PRO A 43 -14.36 14.25 17.75
C PRO A 43 -15.13 12.92 17.65
N GLY A 44 -14.54 11.85 18.19
CA GLY A 44 -15.20 10.55 18.33
C GLY A 44 -15.36 9.76 17.02
N ALA A 45 -16.26 8.78 17.05
CA ALA A 45 -16.44 7.79 15.98
C ALA A 45 -16.87 8.41 14.63
N SER A 46 -17.62 9.51 14.65
CA SER A 46 -18.03 10.23 13.44
C SER A 46 -16.84 10.90 12.74
N GLY A 47 -15.93 11.51 13.50
CA GLY A 47 -14.67 12.04 12.97
C GLY A 47 -13.76 10.94 12.41
N ALA A 48 -13.63 9.84 13.13
CA ALA A 48 -12.91 8.66 12.66
C ALA A 48 -13.44 8.14 11.33
N PHE A 49 -14.76 8.03 11.20
CA PHE A 49 -15.42 7.56 9.99
C PHE A 49 -15.20 8.51 8.80
N LEU A 50 -15.33 9.83 9.01
CA LEU A 50 -15.07 10.82 7.97
C LEU A 50 -13.61 10.79 7.51
N ARG A 51 -12.66 10.67 8.45
CA ARG A 51 -11.23 10.53 8.13
C ARG A 51 -10.98 9.27 7.32
N LEU A 52 -11.58 8.14 7.70
CA LEU A 52 -11.48 6.88 6.98
C LEU A 52 -12.03 6.99 5.55
N LEU A 53 -13.17 7.66 5.37
CA LEU A 53 -13.75 7.85 4.04
C LEU A 53 -12.84 8.69 3.14
N LEU A 54 -12.34 9.82 3.63
CA LEU A 54 -11.44 10.67 2.87
C LEU A 54 -10.12 9.94 2.54
N ASP A 55 -9.57 9.20 3.49
CA ASP A 55 -8.32 8.46 3.31
C ASP A 55 -8.47 7.33 2.29
N GLN A 56 -9.51 6.51 2.42
CA GLN A 56 -9.66 5.31 1.61
C GLN A 56 -10.29 5.58 0.24
N PHE A 57 -11.18 6.56 0.10
CA PHE A 57 -11.90 6.81 -1.16
C PHE A 57 -11.37 7.97 -1.98
N LEU A 58 -10.63 8.93 -1.39
CA LEU A 58 -9.99 10.01 -2.14
C LEU A 58 -8.49 9.81 -2.22
N PHE A 59 -7.82 9.72 -1.07
CA PHE A 59 -6.36 9.71 -1.06
C PHE A 59 -5.78 8.40 -1.60
N SER A 60 -6.22 7.25 -1.08
CA SER A 60 -5.65 5.95 -1.44
C SER A 60 -5.71 5.66 -2.95
N PRO A 61 -6.84 5.83 -3.67
CA PRO A 61 -6.91 5.52 -5.10
C PRO A 61 -6.01 6.45 -5.93
N THR A 62 -6.01 7.74 -5.62
CA THR A 62 -5.17 8.74 -6.29
C THR A 62 -3.69 8.49 -6.02
N PHE A 63 -3.33 8.19 -4.77
CA PHE A 63 -1.95 7.94 -4.37
C PHE A 63 -1.41 6.64 -4.98
N ILE A 64 -2.19 5.55 -5.00
CA ILE A 64 -1.80 4.30 -5.65
C ILE A 64 -1.55 4.53 -7.15
N GLY A 65 -2.42 5.29 -7.83
CA GLY A 65 -2.23 5.65 -9.24
C GLY A 65 -0.93 6.43 -9.44
N PHE A 66 -0.72 7.49 -8.66
CA PHE A 66 0.48 8.31 -8.73
C PHE A 66 1.78 7.52 -8.42
N PHE A 67 1.71 6.62 -7.45
CA PHE A 67 2.82 5.73 -7.09
C PHE A 67 3.18 4.79 -8.24
N LEU A 68 2.20 4.14 -8.86
CA LEU A 68 2.42 3.24 -10.00
C LEU A 68 3.02 3.98 -11.21
N CYS A 69 2.54 5.20 -11.50
CA CYS A 69 3.13 6.07 -12.51
C CYS A 69 4.59 6.40 -12.22
N SER A 70 4.88 6.81 -10.98
CA SER A 70 6.22 7.19 -10.54
C SER A 70 7.19 6.00 -10.59
N LEU A 71 6.74 4.83 -10.14
CA LEU A 71 7.49 3.58 -10.15
C LEU A 71 7.91 3.20 -11.58
N LEU A 72 6.94 3.11 -12.50
CA LEU A 72 7.23 2.71 -13.87
C LEU A 72 8.07 3.74 -14.62
N THR A 73 7.92 5.03 -14.31
CA THR A 73 8.76 6.10 -14.87
C THR A 73 10.22 5.93 -14.43
N LEU A 74 10.47 5.76 -13.14
CA LEU A 74 11.82 5.61 -12.59
C LEU A 74 12.48 4.28 -12.98
N GLU A 75 11.70 3.24 -13.25
CA GLU A 75 12.22 1.98 -13.78
C GLU A 75 12.58 2.06 -15.28
N GLY A 76 12.19 3.14 -15.97
CA GLY A 76 12.44 3.35 -17.40
C GLY A 76 11.38 2.72 -18.31
N ARG A 77 10.15 2.51 -17.80
CA ARG A 77 9.04 1.84 -18.50
C ARG A 77 7.78 2.70 -18.62
N PRO A 78 7.86 3.99 -19.04
CA PRO A 78 6.71 4.89 -19.05
C PRO A 78 5.60 4.46 -20.01
N SER A 79 5.92 3.74 -21.10
CA SER A 79 4.92 3.20 -22.04
C SER A 79 3.99 2.15 -21.41
N GLN A 80 4.40 1.54 -20.29
CA GLN A 80 3.61 0.54 -19.57
C GLN A 80 2.66 1.16 -18.55
N ILE A 81 2.69 2.48 -18.31
CA ILE A 81 1.87 3.15 -17.30
C ILE A 81 0.38 2.94 -17.57
N MET A 82 -0.10 3.31 -18.76
CA MET A 82 -1.52 3.20 -19.09
C MET A 82 -2.01 1.74 -19.06
N PRO A 83 -1.32 0.77 -19.69
CA PRO A 83 -1.69 -0.65 -19.57
C PRO A 83 -1.73 -1.14 -18.11
N LYS A 84 -0.74 -0.77 -17.30
CA LYS A 84 -0.67 -1.19 -15.89
C LYS A 84 -1.81 -0.61 -15.08
N LEU A 85 -2.13 0.67 -15.26
CA LEU A 85 -3.25 1.30 -14.58
C LEU A 85 -4.58 0.65 -14.97
N GLN A 86 -4.82 0.41 -16.26
CA GLN A 86 -6.06 -0.23 -16.73
C GLN A 86 -6.24 -1.65 -16.20
N GLN A 87 -5.15 -2.42 -16.07
CA GLN A 87 -5.22 -3.82 -15.65
C GLN A 87 -5.21 -4.00 -14.14
N GLU A 88 -4.37 -3.23 -13.42
CA GLU A 88 -4.04 -3.55 -12.03
C GLU A 88 -4.42 -2.46 -11.03
N TRP A 89 -4.70 -1.22 -11.45
CA TRP A 89 -4.98 -0.15 -10.49
C TRP A 89 -6.19 -0.48 -9.62
N LEU A 90 -7.31 -0.88 -10.25
CA LEU A 90 -8.55 -1.18 -9.54
C LEU A 90 -8.37 -2.39 -8.60
N ALA A 91 -7.70 -3.44 -9.07
CA ALA A 91 -7.37 -4.59 -8.24
C ALA A 91 -6.49 -4.21 -7.03
N THR A 92 -5.50 -3.35 -7.25
CA THR A 92 -4.59 -2.84 -6.20
C THR A 92 -5.34 -2.00 -5.18
N VAL A 93 -6.26 -1.13 -5.61
CA VAL A 93 -7.12 -0.32 -4.73
C VAL A 93 -8.03 -1.21 -3.90
N LEU A 94 -8.67 -2.23 -4.51
CA LEU A 94 -9.53 -3.17 -3.79
C LEU A 94 -8.75 -3.98 -2.76
N ASP A 95 -7.55 -4.44 -3.09
CA ASP A 95 -6.71 -5.18 -2.16
C ASP A 95 -6.22 -4.28 -1.01
N ASN A 96 -5.90 -3.02 -1.30
CA ASN A 96 -5.64 -2.02 -0.28
C ASN A 96 -6.85 -1.85 0.67
N TRP A 97 -8.06 -1.74 0.12
CA TRP A 97 -9.27 -1.60 0.91
C TRP A 97 -9.56 -2.80 1.81
N LYS A 98 -9.40 -4.03 1.29
CA LYS A 98 -9.62 -5.26 2.07
C LYS A 98 -8.75 -5.33 3.31
N LEU A 99 -7.53 -4.82 3.24
CA LEU A 99 -6.61 -4.78 4.37
C LEU A 99 -6.90 -3.59 5.29
N TRP A 100 -6.90 -2.39 4.71
CA TRP A 100 -6.82 -1.16 5.48
C TRP A 100 -8.17 -0.68 6.00
N ILE A 101 -9.29 -0.89 5.30
CA ILE A 101 -10.61 -0.46 5.81
C ILE A 101 -10.94 -1.13 7.15
N PRO A 102 -10.93 -2.47 7.28
CA PRO A 102 -11.28 -3.11 8.55
C PRO A 102 -10.27 -2.78 9.65
N PHE A 103 -8.98 -2.78 9.32
CA PHE A 103 -7.94 -2.44 10.28
C PHE A 103 -8.08 -1.00 10.79
N GLN A 104 -8.20 -0.04 9.87
CA GLN A 104 -8.19 1.37 10.20
C GLN A 104 -9.47 1.79 10.93
N PHE A 105 -10.60 1.12 10.64
CA PHE A 105 -11.82 1.26 11.43
C PHE A 105 -11.60 0.84 12.89
N LEU A 106 -11.01 -0.34 13.14
CA LEU A 106 -10.67 -0.78 14.50
C LEU A 106 -9.62 0.13 15.16
N ASN A 107 -8.63 0.59 14.39
CA ASN A 107 -7.56 1.46 14.84
C ASN A 107 -8.13 2.80 15.34
N PHE A 108 -9.02 3.43 14.58
CA PHE A 108 -9.63 4.69 14.99
C PHE A 108 -10.66 4.54 16.12
N LEU A 109 -11.26 3.37 16.27
CA LEU A 109 -12.26 3.11 17.31
C LEU A 109 -11.63 2.75 18.67
N PHE A 110 -10.57 1.95 18.67
CA PHE A 110 -10.00 1.37 19.90
C PHE A 110 -8.62 1.89 20.27
N VAL A 111 -7.84 2.41 19.31
CA VAL A 111 -6.45 2.82 19.55
C VAL A 111 -6.37 4.33 19.79
N PRO A 112 -5.80 4.79 20.92
CA PRO A 112 -5.56 6.21 21.17
C PRO A 112 -4.76 6.86 20.03
N GLN A 113 -5.11 8.10 19.67
CA GLN A 113 -4.56 8.83 18.52
C GLN A 113 -3.02 8.74 18.38
N GLN A 114 -2.30 8.84 19.48
CA GLN A 114 -0.83 8.79 19.52
C GLN A 114 -0.22 7.43 19.13
N PHE A 115 -0.99 6.33 19.24
CA PHE A 115 -0.54 4.97 18.93
C PHE A 115 -1.07 4.43 17.60
N GLN A 116 -1.97 5.14 16.93
CA GLN A 116 -2.59 4.68 15.68
C GLN A 116 -1.56 4.42 14.57
N VAL A 117 -0.51 5.26 14.50
CA VAL A 117 0.61 5.08 13.57
C VAL A 117 1.41 3.83 13.92
N LEU A 118 1.65 3.57 15.21
CA LEU A 118 2.38 2.39 15.66
C LEU A 118 1.61 1.09 15.32
N ALA A 119 0.31 1.06 15.58
CA ALA A 119 -0.55 -0.07 15.22
C ALA A 119 -0.57 -0.32 13.70
N ALA A 120 -0.63 0.75 12.90
CA ALA A 120 -0.60 0.65 11.44
C ALA A 120 0.71 0.05 10.93
N ASN A 121 1.85 0.46 11.50
CA ASN A 121 3.14 -0.11 11.16
C ASN A 121 3.24 -1.61 11.51
N PHE A 122 2.64 -2.03 12.63
CA PHE A 122 2.61 -3.44 13.02
C PHE A 122 1.83 -4.31 12.03
N ILE A 123 0.64 -3.86 11.62
CA ILE A 123 -0.16 -4.56 10.59
C ILE A 123 0.51 -4.53 9.22
N ALA A 124 1.15 -3.42 8.85
CA ALA A 124 1.94 -3.35 7.61
C ALA A 124 3.06 -4.41 7.60
N LEU A 125 3.70 -4.66 8.74
CA LEU A 125 4.73 -5.68 8.87
C LEU A 125 4.16 -7.10 8.70
N ILE A 126 3.02 -7.39 9.33
CA ILE A 126 2.30 -8.65 9.13
C ILE A 126 1.90 -8.84 7.66
N TRP A 127 1.40 -7.78 7.02
CA TRP A 127 1.05 -7.81 5.61
C TRP A 127 2.25 -8.09 4.71
N ASN A 128 3.39 -7.45 4.97
CA ASN A 128 4.64 -7.71 4.24
C ASN A 128 5.10 -9.16 4.39
N VAL A 129 4.93 -9.76 5.57
CA VAL A 129 5.22 -11.19 5.80
C VAL A 129 4.27 -12.07 4.98
N ILE A 130 2.96 -11.79 4.98
CA ILE A 130 1.96 -12.53 4.21
C ILE A 130 2.24 -12.43 2.70
N LEU A 131 2.55 -11.23 2.20
CA LEU A 131 2.90 -11.00 0.80
C LEU A 131 4.17 -11.77 0.42
N SER A 132 5.19 -11.73 1.28
CA SER A 132 6.42 -12.50 1.06
C SER A 132 6.12 -13.99 0.99
N PHE A 133 5.30 -14.52 1.90
CA PHE A 133 4.91 -15.93 1.89
C PHE A 133 4.08 -16.33 0.67
N LYS A 134 3.14 -15.48 0.22
CA LYS A 134 2.35 -15.71 -0.99
C LYS A 134 3.22 -15.65 -2.25
N ALA A 135 4.20 -14.76 -2.31
CA ALA A 135 5.12 -14.66 -3.45
C ALA A 135 6.07 -15.87 -3.56
N HIS A 136 6.34 -16.57 -2.45
CA HIS A 136 7.24 -17.74 -2.40
C HIS A 136 6.51 -19.10 -2.34
N LYS A 137 5.17 -19.12 -2.36
CA LYS A 137 4.41 -20.37 -2.47
C LYS A 137 4.53 -20.90 -3.89
N GLU A 138 5.16 -22.06 -4.05
CA GLU A 138 5.27 -22.74 -5.34
C GLU A 138 3.88 -23.03 -5.94
N ILE A 139 3.73 -22.71 -7.23
CA ILE A 139 2.57 -23.08 -8.03
C ILE A 139 2.69 -24.59 -8.28
N LEU A 140 1.97 -25.41 -7.51
CA LEU A 140 1.89 -26.84 -7.79
C LEU A 140 1.33 -27.02 -9.21
N PRO A 141 1.96 -27.83 -10.08
CA PRO A 141 1.43 -28.09 -11.41
C PRO A 141 0.02 -28.67 -11.25
N LYS A 142 -0.95 -28.08 -11.95
CA LYS A 142 -2.29 -28.67 -12.08
C LYS A 142 -2.09 -30.04 -12.70
N ALA A 143 -2.30 -31.11 -11.93
CA ALA A 143 -2.27 -32.47 -12.44
C ALA A 143 -3.27 -32.56 -13.59
N SER A 144 -2.75 -32.69 -14.81
CA SER A 144 -3.51 -33.02 -16.01
C SER A 144 -3.99 -34.46 -15.85
N GLY A 145 -5.27 -34.60 -15.51
CA GLY A 145 -6.01 -35.86 -15.66
C GLY A 145 -6.49 -36.03 -17.10
#